data_AF-A0A7V2G5S2-F1
#
_entry.id   AF-A0A7V2G5S2-F1
#
_cell.length_a   1.000
_cell.length_b   1.000
_cell.length_c   1.000
_cell.angle_alpha   90.00
_cell.angle_beta   90.00
_cell.angle_gamma   90.00
#
_symmetry.space_group_name_H-M   'P 1'
#
loop_
_entity.id
_entity.type
_entity.pdbx_description
1 polymer ?
#
loop_
_entity_poly.entity_id
_entity_poly.type
_entity_poly.pdbx_seq_one_letter_code
_entity_poly.pdbx_strand_id
1 'polypeptide(L)'
;LVMRNVREAWVGASERNLETVLWLAENLSPCILFTDEVDQAIGQRGTGASGDSGTSERMLARIFEFFGSTRRGQILWVATTNRPDILDPALLDRFMVILPFVHPTRTERAELLPLLARQVGRTLADDVDAARFAALPRLEVLTVRSLQEIVVRAGLLADYESGQIGSPIQWTHLEGAVDDHKPTYSPLEHEFIALKALEMTSFHSLLPWMGPNGRRQDADWPLYLDPLVDRATGRLKAEELSARLRELTQLRAADRALR
;
A
#
# COMPACT_ATOMS: atom_id res chain seq x y z
N LEU A 1 -16.16 -15.61 6.96
CA LEU A 1 -15.62 -16.24 8.18
C LEU A 1 -14.30 -15.55 8.47
N VAL A 2 -14.14 -14.92 9.63
CA VAL A 2 -12.88 -14.24 10.02
C VAL A 2 -12.10 -15.21 10.90
N MET A 3 -10.90 -15.61 10.46
CA MET A 3 -10.03 -16.50 11.24
C MET A 3 -9.06 -15.69 12.09
N ARG A 4 -8.66 -16.23 13.24
CA ARG A 4 -7.61 -15.63 14.09
C ARG A 4 -6.26 -15.66 13.36
N ASN A 5 -5.30 -14.87 13.87
CA ASN A 5 -3.95 -14.77 13.31
C ASN A 5 -3.32 -16.15 13.09
N VAL A 6 -2.78 -16.35 11.89
CA VAL A 6 -2.04 -17.57 11.51
C VAL A 6 -0.74 -17.69 12.33
N ARG A 7 -0.16 -16.57 12.76
CA ARG A 7 0.99 -16.52 13.68
C ARG A 7 0.57 -16.22 15.11
N GLU A 8 0.83 -17.17 16.00
CA GLU A 8 0.77 -17.00 17.46
C GLU A 8 2.19 -17.18 18.05
N ALA A 9 2.43 -16.59 19.23
CA ALA A 9 3.72 -16.68 19.94
C ALA A 9 4.07 -18.11 20.42
N TRP A 10 3.18 -19.08 20.23
CA TRP A 10 3.33 -20.46 20.67
C TRP A 10 3.78 -21.36 19.51
N VAL A 11 4.94 -22.01 19.68
CA VAL A 11 5.51 -22.96 18.72
C VAL A 11 4.51 -24.10 18.46
N GLY A 12 4.12 -24.29 17.19
CA GLY A 12 3.18 -25.33 16.74
C GLY A 12 1.70 -24.94 16.68
N ALA A 13 1.26 -23.89 17.39
CA ALA A 13 -0.12 -23.37 17.25
C ALA A 13 -0.34 -22.76 15.87
N SER A 14 0.67 -22.03 15.40
CA SER A 14 0.66 -21.35 14.12
C SER A 14 0.59 -22.32 12.92
N GLU A 15 1.25 -23.49 13.00
CA GLU A 15 1.16 -24.53 11.96
C GLU A 15 -0.23 -25.18 11.91
N ARG A 16 -0.81 -25.51 13.07
CA ARG A 16 -2.18 -26.07 13.16
C ARG A 16 -3.23 -25.09 12.66
N ASN A 17 -3.06 -23.80 12.98
CA ASN A 17 -3.94 -22.75 12.49
C ASN A 17 -3.87 -22.65 10.96
N LEU A 18 -2.66 -22.67 10.39
CA LEU A 18 -2.49 -22.71 8.93
C LEU A 18 -3.14 -23.94 8.31
N GLU A 19 -2.89 -25.15 8.85
CA GLU A 19 -3.51 -26.38 8.34
C GLU A 19 -5.04 -26.32 8.40
N THR A 20 -5.61 -25.75 9.48
CA THR A 20 -7.05 -25.55 9.61
C THR A 20 -7.59 -24.56 8.58
N VAL A 21 -6.89 -23.46 8.35
CA VAL A 21 -7.27 -22.45 7.33
C VAL A 21 -7.28 -23.08 5.94
N LEU A 22 -6.21 -23.81 5.60
CA LEU A 22 -6.08 -24.47 4.30
C LEU A 22 -7.16 -25.55 4.12
N TRP A 23 -7.39 -26.39 5.13
CA TRP A 23 -8.47 -27.39 5.11
C TRP A 23 -9.85 -26.76 4.92
N LEU A 24 -10.13 -25.66 5.63
CA LEU A 24 -11.38 -24.91 5.46
C LEU A 24 -11.50 -24.32 4.06
N ALA A 25 -10.43 -23.70 3.53
CA ALA A 25 -10.43 -23.15 2.18
C ALA A 25 -10.72 -24.23 1.12
N GLU A 26 -10.15 -25.42 1.28
CA GLU A 26 -10.49 -26.55 0.40
C GLU A 26 -11.96 -26.92 0.53
N ASN A 27 -12.46 -27.18 1.75
CA ASN A 27 -13.83 -27.68 1.94
C ASN A 27 -14.93 -26.65 1.66
N LEU A 28 -14.62 -25.36 1.73
CA LEU A 28 -15.54 -24.25 1.44
C LEU A 28 -15.43 -23.73 0.00
N SER A 29 -14.57 -24.34 -0.83
CA SER A 29 -14.41 -24.02 -2.23
C SER A 29 -15.75 -24.11 -3.01
N PRO A 30 -16.10 -23.14 -3.89
CA PRO A 30 -15.27 -22.02 -4.33
C PRO A 30 -15.27 -20.83 -3.36
N CYS A 31 -14.09 -20.26 -3.08
CA CYS A 31 -13.94 -19.15 -2.12
C CYS A 31 -12.79 -18.20 -2.44
N ILE A 32 -12.79 -17.04 -1.77
CA ILE A 32 -11.66 -16.09 -1.74
C ILE A 32 -10.92 -16.26 -0.41
N LEU A 33 -9.62 -16.51 -0.47
CA LEU A 33 -8.73 -16.50 0.69
C LEU A 33 -7.96 -15.18 0.69
N PHE A 34 -8.22 -14.32 1.68
CA PHE A 34 -7.56 -13.03 1.82
C PHE A 34 -6.54 -13.07 2.97
N THR A 35 -5.30 -12.67 2.69
CA THR A 35 -4.20 -12.60 3.67
C THR A 35 -3.63 -11.20 3.70
N ASP A 36 -3.80 -10.50 4.81
CA ASP A 36 -3.19 -9.20 5.01
C ASP A 36 -1.74 -9.36 5.55
N GLU A 37 -0.84 -8.45 5.16
CA GLU A 37 0.55 -8.42 5.63
C GLU A 37 1.28 -9.77 5.52
N VAL A 38 1.29 -10.34 4.33
CA VAL A 38 1.84 -11.69 4.09
C VAL A 38 3.33 -11.81 4.46
N ASP A 39 4.08 -10.72 4.40
CA ASP A 39 5.47 -10.64 4.87
C ASP A 39 5.58 -10.92 6.39
N GLN A 40 4.59 -10.47 7.17
CA GLN A 40 4.47 -10.75 8.60
C GLN A 40 3.88 -12.12 8.89
N ALA A 41 3.14 -12.73 7.97
CA ALA A 41 2.54 -14.05 8.16
C ALA A 41 3.51 -15.19 7.85
N ILE A 42 4.33 -15.03 6.80
CA ILE A 42 5.06 -16.14 6.18
C ILE A 42 6.56 -16.14 6.53
N GLY A 43 7.12 -15.01 6.99
CA GLY A 43 8.53 -14.91 7.38
C GLY A 43 9.49 -14.93 6.19
N GLN A 44 10.72 -14.49 6.41
CA GLN A 44 11.79 -14.50 5.39
C GLN A 44 12.58 -15.80 5.46
N ARG A 45 12.94 -16.37 4.30
CA ARG A 45 13.99 -17.39 4.25
C ARG A 45 15.34 -16.75 4.56
N GLY A 46 16.09 -17.34 5.51
CA GLY A 46 17.54 -17.10 5.62
C GLY A 46 18.02 -15.89 6.44
N THR A 47 17.16 -15.05 7.02
CA THR A 47 17.60 -14.06 8.03
C THR A 47 17.75 -14.73 9.40
N GLY A 48 18.88 -15.40 9.61
CA GLY A 48 19.18 -16.10 10.85
C GLY A 48 19.25 -15.16 12.06
N ALA A 49 18.41 -15.45 13.05
CA ALA A 49 18.71 -15.33 14.48
C ALA A 49 17.68 -16.16 15.27
N SER A 50 18.05 -17.40 15.60
CA SER A 50 17.78 -18.09 16.87
C SER A 50 16.37 -18.06 17.53
N GLY A 51 15.28 -17.77 16.82
CA GLY A 51 13.96 -17.56 17.44
C GLY A 51 12.82 -18.48 16.99
N ASP A 52 12.77 -18.86 15.70
CA ASP A 52 11.54 -19.46 15.12
C ASP A 52 11.62 -20.97 14.85
N SER A 53 12.74 -21.65 15.18
CA SER A 53 12.88 -23.12 15.10
C SER A 53 12.46 -23.77 13.75
N GLY A 54 12.55 -23.03 12.63
CA GLY A 54 12.16 -23.49 11.30
C GLY A 54 10.64 -23.49 11.03
N THR A 55 9.83 -22.87 11.89
CA THR A 55 8.36 -22.81 11.74
C THR A 55 7.96 -22.09 10.46
N SER A 56 8.57 -20.94 10.15
CA SER A 56 8.33 -20.20 8.91
C SER A 56 8.61 -21.03 7.65
N GLU A 57 9.68 -21.82 7.64
CA GLU A 57 10.01 -22.69 6.50
C GLU A 57 8.99 -23.82 6.33
N ARG A 58 8.52 -24.42 7.43
CA ARG A 58 7.47 -25.45 7.40
C ARG A 58 6.13 -24.89 6.95
N MET A 59 5.75 -23.69 7.40
CA MET A 59 4.56 -22.99 6.92
C MET A 59 4.64 -22.71 5.43
N LEU A 60 5.76 -22.16 4.96
CA LEU A 60 6.02 -21.94 3.53
C LEU A 60 5.86 -23.24 2.73
N ALA A 61 6.44 -24.34 3.21
CA ALA A 61 6.31 -25.64 2.56
C ALA A 61 4.85 -26.10 2.45
N ARG A 62 4.03 -25.92 3.50
CA ARG A 62 2.60 -26.24 3.48
C ARG A 62 1.80 -25.36 2.52
N ILE A 63 2.11 -24.07 2.46
CA ILE A 63 1.49 -23.15 1.50
C ILE A 63 1.84 -23.57 0.06
N PHE A 64 3.09 -23.95 -0.19
CA PHE A 64 3.49 -24.46 -1.50
C PHE A 64 2.83 -25.79 -1.87
N GLU A 65 2.66 -26.69 -0.92
CA GLU A 65 1.90 -27.93 -1.10
C GLU A 65 0.44 -27.63 -1.50
N PHE A 66 -0.20 -26.68 -0.80
CA PHE A 66 -1.56 -26.25 -1.11
C PHE A 66 -1.68 -25.62 -2.50
N PHE A 67 -0.72 -24.78 -2.93
CA PHE A 67 -0.68 -24.27 -4.30
C PHE A 67 -0.53 -25.38 -5.35
N GLY A 68 0.08 -26.51 -4.97
CA GLY A 68 0.21 -27.71 -5.79
C GLY A 68 -1.05 -28.57 -5.87
N SER A 69 -2.05 -28.34 -5.00
CA SER A 69 -3.21 -29.22 -4.87
C SER A 69 -4.16 -29.17 -6.09
N THR A 70 -4.96 -30.21 -6.26
CA THR A 70 -5.80 -30.47 -7.44
C THR A 70 -7.01 -29.53 -7.59
N ARG A 71 -7.21 -28.54 -6.70
CA ARG A 71 -8.34 -27.59 -6.73
C ARG A 71 -8.03 -26.27 -7.45
N ARG A 72 -7.10 -26.29 -8.42
CA ARG A 72 -6.74 -25.11 -9.22
C ARG A 72 -7.98 -24.46 -9.84
N GLY A 73 -8.13 -23.15 -9.63
CA GLY A 73 -9.21 -22.35 -10.21
C GLY A 73 -10.49 -22.24 -9.38
N GLN A 74 -10.61 -22.92 -8.23
CA GLN A 74 -11.77 -22.74 -7.35
C GLN A 74 -11.51 -21.83 -6.14
N ILE A 75 -10.23 -21.63 -5.78
CA ILE A 75 -9.81 -20.76 -4.68
C ILE A 75 -9.02 -19.60 -5.26
N LEU A 76 -9.50 -18.37 -5.05
CA LEU A 76 -8.77 -17.15 -5.38
C LEU A 76 -8.04 -16.68 -4.12
N TRP A 77 -6.71 -16.79 -4.09
CA TRP A 77 -5.91 -16.26 -3.00
C TRP A 77 -5.45 -14.83 -3.31
N VAL A 78 -5.88 -13.88 -2.48
CA VAL A 78 -5.43 -12.49 -2.50
C VAL A 78 -4.55 -12.23 -1.28
N ALA A 79 -3.34 -11.73 -1.48
CA ALA A 79 -2.43 -11.37 -0.41
C ALA A 79 -1.98 -9.91 -0.55
N THR A 80 -1.77 -9.23 0.57
CA THR A 80 -1.22 -7.87 0.61
C THR A 80 0.15 -7.87 1.29
N THR A 81 0.99 -6.88 0.99
CA THR A 81 2.24 -6.63 1.71
C THR A 81 2.56 -5.14 1.71
N ASN A 82 3.16 -4.67 2.79
CA ASN A 82 3.79 -3.35 2.84
C ASN A 82 5.30 -3.42 2.59
N ARG A 83 5.85 -4.64 2.42
CA ARG A 83 7.29 -4.90 2.28
C ARG A 83 7.56 -5.82 1.08
N PRO A 84 7.29 -5.34 -0.15
CA PRO A 84 7.56 -6.11 -1.36
C PRO A 84 9.05 -6.45 -1.53
N ASP A 85 9.94 -5.66 -0.90
CA ASP A 85 11.40 -5.81 -0.95
C ASP A 85 11.95 -7.07 -0.27
N ILE A 86 11.18 -7.67 0.64
CA ILE A 86 11.61 -8.82 1.45
C ILE A 86 10.84 -10.11 1.16
N LEU A 87 9.91 -10.09 0.20
CA LEU A 87 9.14 -11.26 -0.15
C LEU A 87 10.03 -12.34 -0.80
N ASP A 88 9.81 -13.60 -0.43
CA ASP A 88 10.51 -14.74 -1.02
C ASP A 88 10.18 -14.87 -2.52
N PRO A 89 11.18 -14.93 -3.41
CA PRO A 89 10.95 -15.05 -4.85
C PRO A 89 10.10 -16.27 -5.24
N ALA A 90 10.24 -17.40 -4.55
CA ALA A 90 9.43 -18.60 -4.82
C ALA A 90 7.97 -18.42 -4.38
N LEU A 91 7.69 -17.53 -3.41
CA LEU A 91 6.33 -17.11 -3.09
C LEU A 91 5.74 -16.28 -4.23
N LEU A 92 6.51 -15.34 -4.77
CA LEU A 92 6.09 -14.52 -5.91
C LEU A 92 5.81 -15.36 -7.17
N ASP A 93 6.59 -16.41 -7.43
CA ASP A 93 6.34 -17.35 -8.53
C ASP A 93 4.97 -18.06 -8.43
N ARG A 94 4.39 -18.14 -7.23
CA ARG A 94 3.05 -18.73 -7.01
C ARG A 94 1.94 -17.69 -7.04
N PHE A 95 2.23 -16.45 -6.68
CA PHE A 95 1.33 -15.31 -6.87
C PHE A 95 1.49 -14.74 -8.29
N MET A 96 0.76 -15.34 -9.24
CA MET A 96 0.87 -15.00 -10.66
C MET A 96 0.49 -13.55 -11.01
N VAL A 97 -0.27 -12.88 -10.14
CA VAL A 97 -0.78 -11.52 -10.36
C VAL A 97 -0.36 -10.63 -9.20
N ILE A 98 0.48 -9.65 -9.50
CA ILE A 98 0.97 -8.62 -8.57
C ILE A 98 0.40 -7.29 -9.02
N LEU A 99 -0.35 -6.64 -8.12
CA LEU A 99 -0.98 -5.34 -8.35
C LEU A 99 -0.27 -4.28 -7.49
N PRO A 100 0.30 -3.23 -8.11
CA PRO A 100 0.98 -2.17 -7.37
C PRO A 100 -0.05 -1.19 -6.79
N PHE A 101 0.15 -0.82 -5.53
CA PHE A 101 -0.53 0.33 -4.92
C PHE A 101 0.48 1.48 -4.80
N VAL A 102 0.14 2.62 -5.38
CA VAL A 102 0.97 3.83 -5.36
C VAL A 102 0.24 4.95 -4.63
N HIS A 103 0.95 6.04 -4.36
CA HIS A 103 0.36 7.24 -3.74
C HIS A 103 -0.75 7.82 -4.62
N PRO A 104 -1.76 8.50 -4.03
CA PRO A 104 -2.83 9.09 -4.80
C PRO A 104 -2.32 10.16 -5.76
N THR A 105 -2.87 10.17 -6.96
CA THR A 105 -2.59 11.18 -7.99
C THR A 105 -3.13 12.56 -7.61
N ARG A 106 -2.86 13.59 -8.43
CA ARG A 106 -3.44 14.92 -8.17
C ARG A 106 -4.96 14.88 -8.32
N THR A 107 -5.45 14.20 -9.35
CA THR A 107 -6.89 13.99 -9.56
C THR A 107 -7.51 13.26 -8.38
N GLU A 108 -6.93 12.13 -7.96
CA GLU A 108 -7.44 11.34 -6.84
C GLU A 108 -7.41 12.12 -5.51
N ARG A 109 -6.39 12.94 -5.25
CA ARG A 109 -6.35 13.79 -4.05
C ARG A 109 -7.50 14.79 -4.00
N ALA A 110 -7.87 15.39 -5.14
CA ALA A 110 -8.99 16.32 -5.21
C ALA A 110 -10.32 15.60 -4.95
N GLU A 111 -10.48 14.38 -5.48
CA GLU A 111 -11.65 13.53 -5.24
C GLU A 111 -11.73 13.03 -3.78
N LEU A 112 -10.56 12.72 -3.18
CA LEU A 112 -10.47 12.22 -1.82
C LEU A 112 -10.82 13.28 -0.77
N LEU A 113 -10.46 14.55 -0.97
CA LEU A 113 -10.69 15.60 0.03
C LEU A 113 -12.14 15.64 0.58
N PRO A 114 -13.20 15.76 -0.25
CA PRO A 114 -14.57 15.77 0.26
C PRO A 114 -15.00 14.42 0.85
N LEU A 115 -14.48 13.30 0.34
CA LEU A 115 -14.76 11.96 0.88
C LEU A 115 -14.19 11.80 2.29
N LEU A 116 -12.95 12.23 2.49
CA LEU A 116 -12.25 12.20 3.76
C LEU A 116 -12.91 13.14 4.77
N ALA A 117 -13.29 14.36 4.37
CA ALA A 117 -14.04 15.29 5.21
C ALA A 117 -15.34 14.64 5.73
N ARG A 118 -16.13 14.04 4.83
CA ARG A 118 -17.35 13.32 5.20
C ARG A 118 -17.08 12.12 6.11
N GLN A 119 -16.03 11.35 5.83
CA GLN A 119 -15.64 10.19 6.62
C GLN A 119 -15.33 10.56 8.08
N VAL A 120 -14.78 11.75 8.32
CA VAL A 120 -14.49 12.25 9.68
C VAL A 120 -15.62 13.14 10.24
N GLY A 121 -16.79 13.15 9.62
CA GLY A 121 -17.97 13.88 10.09
C GLY A 121 -17.87 15.39 9.92
N ARG A 122 -17.15 15.87 8.91
CA ARG A 122 -16.90 17.29 8.64
C ARG A 122 -17.47 17.73 7.29
N THR A 123 -17.78 19.02 7.20
CA THR A 123 -18.15 19.70 5.96
C THR A 123 -17.03 20.64 5.54
N LEU A 124 -16.91 20.86 4.23
CA LEU A 124 -16.02 21.88 3.66
C LEU A 124 -16.84 23.16 3.44
N ALA A 125 -16.24 24.31 3.66
CA ALA A 125 -16.83 25.61 3.34
C ALA A 125 -16.67 25.93 1.84
N ASP A 126 -17.42 26.93 1.36
CA ASP A 126 -17.48 27.30 -0.06
C ASP A 126 -16.15 27.84 -0.63
N ASP A 127 -15.25 28.29 0.24
CA ASP A 127 -13.92 28.79 -0.13
C ASP A 127 -12.88 27.67 -0.36
N VAL A 128 -13.24 26.42 -0.06
CA VAL A 128 -12.34 25.26 -0.25
C VAL A 128 -12.35 24.79 -1.70
N ASP A 129 -11.24 25.00 -2.38
CA ASP A 129 -10.96 24.45 -3.70
C ASP A 129 -10.15 23.14 -3.59
N ALA A 130 -10.78 22.01 -3.94
CA ALA A 130 -10.16 20.69 -3.92
C ALA A 130 -9.01 20.54 -4.93
N ALA A 131 -9.08 21.21 -6.08
CA ALA A 131 -8.00 21.21 -7.06
C ALA A 131 -6.79 22.00 -6.54
N ARG A 132 -7.04 23.13 -5.87
CA ARG A 132 -5.99 23.90 -5.19
C ARG A 132 -5.33 23.08 -4.08
N PHE A 133 -6.13 22.40 -3.25
CA PHE A 133 -5.60 21.49 -2.21
C PHE A 133 -4.71 20.41 -2.82
N ALA A 134 -5.21 19.70 -3.84
CA ALA A 134 -4.47 18.61 -4.47
C ALA A 134 -3.16 19.04 -5.15
N ALA A 135 -3.03 20.33 -5.49
CA ALA A 135 -1.86 20.93 -6.09
C ALA A 135 -0.73 21.28 -5.12
N LEU A 136 -0.99 21.22 -3.80
CA LEU A 136 0.00 21.58 -2.78
C LEU A 136 1.20 20.61 -2.83
N PRO A 137 2.45 21.12 -2.97
CA PRO A 137 3.65 20.26 -3.07
C PRO A 137 3.87 19.37 -1.85
N ARG A 138 3.45 19.83 -0.66
CA ARG A 138 3.54 19.07 0.61
C ARG A 138 2.69 17.80 0.63
N LEU A 139 1.76 17.64 -0.31
CA LEU A 139 0.94 16.43 -0.42
C LEU A 139 1.58 15.36 -1.32
N GLU A 140 2.74 15.63 -1.91
CA GLU A 140 3.48 14.64 -2.66
C GLU A 140 3.95 13.50 -1.75
N VAL A 141 3.79 12.26 -2.23
CA VAL A 141 4.18 11.03 -1.50
C VAL A 141 3.47 10.88 -0.13
N LEU A 142 2.30 11.50 0.04
CA LEU A 142 1.45 11.24 1.21
C LEU A 142 0.52 10.07 0.98
N THR A 143 0.39 9.22 2.00
CA THR A 143 -0.63 8.17 2.05
C THR A 143 -2.03 8.77 2.24
N VAL A 144 -3.06 8.01 1.88
CA VAL A 144 -4.46 8.38 2.16
C VAL A 144 -4.69 8.61 3.67
N ARG A 145 -4.00 7.86 4.53
CA ARG A 145 -4.04 8.05 5.97
C ARG A 145 -3.51 9.43 6.39
N SER A 146 -2.39 9.88 5.83
CA SER A 146 -1.87 11.22 6.10
C SER A 146 -2.80 12.33 5.63
N LEU A 147 -3.44 12.15 4.46
CA LEU A 147 -4.47 13.08 3.99
C LEU A 147 -5.65 13.14 4.98
N GLN A 148 -6.08 12.00 5.52
CA GLN A 148 -7.12 11.96 6.55
C GLN A 148 -6.68 12.67 7.83
N GLU A 149 -5.44 12.49 8.28
CA GLU A 149 -4.88 13.16 9.46
C GLU A 149 -4.86 14.69 9.29
N ILE A 150 -4.51 15.18 8.09
CA ILE A 150 -4.58 16.60 7.72
C ILE A 150 -6.02 17.10 7.83
N VAL A 151 -6.99 16.38 7.29
CA VAL A 151 -8.41 16.76 7.33
C VAL A 151 -8.95 16.78 8.75
N VAL A 152 -8.57 15.81 9.59
CA VAL A 152 -8.90 15.80 11.02
C VAL A 152 -8.31 17.03 11.71
N ARG A 153 -7.04 17.35 11.46
CA ARG A 153 -6.38 18.52 12.04
C ARG A 153 -7.06 19.82 11.60
N ALA A 154 -7.43 19.95 10.33
CA ALA A 154 -8.16 21.10 9.81
C ALA A 154 -9.53 21.26 10.49
N GLY A 155 -10.26 20.16 10.73
CA GLY A 155 -11.51 20.17 11.49
C GLY A 155 -11.34 20.65 12.94
N LEU A 156 -10.24 20.27 13.59
CA LEU A 156 -9.92 20.76 14.95
C LEU A 156 -9.58 22.25 14.95
N LEU A 157 -8.87 22.75 13.94
CA LEU A 157 -8.58 24.18 13.79
C LEU A 157 -9.88 24.98 13.60
N ALA A 158 -10.81 24.48 12.78
CA ALA A 158 -12.12 25.10 12.57
C ALA A 158 -12.94 25.22 13.86
N ASP A 159 -12.96 24.16 14.67
CA ASP A 159 -13.67 24.18 15.96
C ASP A 159 -13.02 25.14 16.95
N TYR A 160 -11.68 25.20 16.95
CA TYR A 160 -10.92 26.10 17.82
C TYR A 160 -11.19 27.56 17.49
N GLU A 161 -11.20 27.94 16.20
CA GLU A 161 -11.45 29.31 15.76
C GLU A 161 -12.90 29.74 16.02
N SER A 162 -13.86 28.87 15.73
CA SER A 162 -15.30 29.17 15.88
C SER A 162 -15.83 29.03 17.31
N GLY A 163 -15.16 28.25 18.15
CA GLY A 163 -15.64 27.86 19.49
C GLY A 163 -16.80 26.85 19.46
N GLN A 164 -17.10 26.25 18.30
CA GLN A 164 -18.21 25.29 18.12
C GLN A 164 -17.72 23.99 17.50
N ILE A 165 -18.22 22.86 17.98
CA ILE A 165 -17.88 21.54 17.43
C ILE A 165 -18.64 21.32 16.12
N GLY A 166 -17.91 20.88 15.10
CA GLY A 166 -18.48 20.53 13.80
C GLY A 166 -18.51 21.71 12.83
N SER A 167 -17.73 22.76 13.09
CA SER A 167 -17.66 23.90 12.20
C SER A 167 -17.09 23.52 10.83
N PRO A 168 -17.60 24.14 9.73
CA PRO A 168 -17.09 23.88 8.40
C PRO A 168 -15.59 24.19 8.27
N ILE A 169 -14.87 23.32 7.56
CA ILE A 169 -13.45 23.50 7.27
C ILE A 169 -13.31 24.53 6.15
N GLN A 170 -12.67 25.67 6.45
CA GLN A 170 -12.29 26.71 5.50
C GLN A 170 -10.90 26.48 4.91
N TRP A 171 -10.54 27.24 3.87
CA TRP A 171 -9.24 27.13 3.21
C TRP A 171 -8.07 27.32 4.20
N THR A 172 -8.16 28.32 5.08
CA THR A 172 -7.14 28.65 6.08
C THR A 172 -6.84 27.48 7.02
N HIS A 173 -7.86 26.72 7.43
CA HIS A 173 -7.69 25.56 8.29
C HIS A 173 -6.96 24.42 7.58
N LEU A 174 -7.26 24.18 6.29
CA LEU A 174 -6.56 23.16 5.49
C LEU A 174 -5.11 23.55 5.27
N GLU A 175 -4.85 24.80 4.88
CA GLU A 175 -3.51 25.32 4.66
C GLU A 175 -2.66 25.20 5.94
N GLY A 176 -3.20 25.65 7.07
CA GLY A 176 -2.54 25.50 8.37
C GLY A 176 -2.28 24.04 8.77
N ALA A 177 -3.24 23.14 8.50
CA ALA A 177 -3.07 21.71 8.79
C ALA A 177 -2.00 21.05 7.90
N VAL A 178 -1.92 21.42 6.62
CA VAL A 178 -0.88 20.92 5.69
C VAL A 178 0.51 21.43 6.10
N ASP A 179 0.60 22.69 6.56
CA ASP A 179 1.85 23.28 7.02
C ASP A 179 2.35 22.68 8.34
N ASP A 180 1.43 22.34 9.25
CA ASP A 180 1.71 21.67 10.53
C ASP A 180 1.96 20.15 10.38
N HIS A 181 1.49 19.54 9.28
CA HIS A 181 1.60 18.09 9.11
C HIS A 181 3.04 17.64 8.91
N LYS A 182 3.46 16.72 9.79
CA LYS A 182 4.72 16.00 9.70
C LYS A 182 4.42 14.50 9.56
N PRO A 183 4.77 13.86 8.44
CA PRO A 183 4.60 12.43 8.26
C PRO A 183 5.35 11.65 9.34
N THR A 184 4.71 10.62 9.89
CA THR A 184 5.33 9.68 10.84
C THR A 184 6.24 8.66 10.15
N TYR A 185 6.14 8.53 8.83
CA TYR A 185 6.96 7.68 7.98
C TYR A 185 7.98 8.49 7.16
N SER A 186 8.98 7.78 6.62
CA SER A 186 9.94 8.37 5.69
C SER A 186 9.34 8.41 4.27
N PRO A 187 9.21 9.59 3.64
CA PRO A 187 8.78 9.68 2.24
C PRO A 187 9.68 8.88 1.29
N LEU A 188 10.99 8.79 1.58
CA LEU A 188 11.95 8.00 0.79
C LEU A 188 11.65 6.49 0.86
N GLU A 189 11.26 6.01 2.04
CA GLU A 189 10.87 4.61 2.23
C GLU A 189 9.60 4.29 1.43
N HIS A 190 8.62 5.19 1.48
CA HIS A 190 7.36 5.04 0.77
C HIS A 190 7.52 5.12 -0.75
N GLU A 191 8.33 6.05 -1.26
CA GLU A 191 8.68 6.11 -2.68
C GLU A 191 9.35 4.80 -3.11
N PHE A 192 10.32 4.30 -2.34
CA PHE A 192 11.00 3.04 -2.63
C PHE A 192 10.03 1.86 -2.69
N ILE A 193 9.14 1.72 -1.69
CA ILE A 193 8.13 0.65 -1.65
C ILE A 193 7.23 0.71 -2.88
N ALA A 194 6.74 1.90 -3.24
CA ALA A 194 5.89 2.09 -4.41
C ALA A 194 6.61 1.72 -5.72
N LEU A 195 7.86 2.17 -5.90
CA LEU A 195 8.67 1.82 -7.07
C LEU A 195 9.00 0.33 -7.12
N LYS A 196 9.24 -0.30 -5.97
CA LYS A 196 9.50 -1.74 -5.89
C LYS A 196 8.25 -2.55 -6.27
N ALA A 197 7.06 -2.12 -5.82
CA ALA A 197 5.80 -2.73 -6.23
C ALA A 197 5.56 -2.59 -7.74
N LEU A 198 5.86 -1.42 -8.31
CA LEU A 198 5.79 -1.18 -9.75
C LEU A 198 6.76 -2.08 -10.54
N GLU A 199 8.01 -2.23 -10.07
CA GLU A 199 9.00 -3.16 -10.66
C GLU A 199 8.50 -4.61 -10.64
N MET A 200 7.82 -5.02 -9.56
CA MET A 200 7.32 -6.38 -9.36
C MET A 200 5.98 -6.66 -10.06
N THR A 201 5.34 -5.65 -10.65
CA THR A 201 4.02 -5.81 -11.26
C THR A 201 4.05 -6.83 -12.40
N SER A 202 3.15 -7.82 -12.37
CA SER A 202 3.21 -8.97 -13.28
C SER A 202 2.99 -8.61 -14.75
N PHE A 203 2.17 -7.59 -15.03
CA PHE A 203 1.85 -7.17 -16.39
C PHE A 203 1.72 -5.66 -16.50
N HIS A 204 2.19 -5.11 -17.62
CA HIS A 204 2.05 -3.68 -17.93
C HIS A 204 0.59 -3.21 -17.88
N SER A 205 -0.36 -4.02 -18.35
CA SER A 205 -1.79 -3.72 -18.33
C SER A 205 -2.40 -3.59 -16.94
N LEU A 206 -1.67 -3.98 -15.89
CA LEU A 206 -2.11 -3.90 -14.50
C LEU A 206 -1.58 -2.65 -13.77
N LEU A 207 -0.82 -1.79 -14.46
CA LEU A 207 -0.43 -0.51 -13.88
C LEU A 207 -1.67 0.39 -13.65
N PRO A 208 -1.67 1.24 -12.62
CA PRO A 208 -2.88 1.98 -12.19
C PRO A 208 -3.50 2.88 -13.28
N TRP A 209 -2.68 3.41 -14.18
CA TRP A 209 -3.09 4.30 -15.27
C TRP A 209 -3.41 3.56 -16.60
N MET A 210 -3.45 2.24 -16.57
CA MET A 210 -3.77 1.40 -17.73
C MET A 210 -5.24 0.96 -17.72
N GLY A 211 -5.79 0.74 -18.90
CA GLY A 211 -7.12 0.20 -19.12
C GLY A 211 -7.12 -0.92 -20.16
N PRO A 212 -8.29 -1.49 -20.48
CA PRO A 212 -8.40 -2.63 -21.40
C PRO A 212 -7.80 -2.38 -22.79
N ASN A 213 -7.80 -1.12 -23.25
CA ASN A 213 -7.36 -0.72 -24.58
C ASN A 213 -6.01 0.04 -24.57
N GLY A 214 -5.21 -0.12 -23.51
CA GLY A 214 -3.94 0.60 -23.34
C GLY A 214 -4.04 1.73 -22.32
N ARG A 215 -3.19 2.76 -22.48
CA ARG A 215 -3.14 3.89 -21.53
C ARG A 215 -4.49 4.61 -21.51
N ARG A 216 -5.02 4.87 -20.31
CA ARG A 216 -6.17 5.75 -20.09
C ARG A 216 -5.79 7.21 -20.39
N GLN A 217 -6.59 7.90 -21.21
CA GLN A 217 -6.29 9.29 -21.62
C GLN A 217 -6.47 10.30 -20.48
N ASP A 218 -7.42 10.02 -19.60
CA ASP A 218 -7.78 10.78 -18.40
C ASP A 218 -6.89 10.47 -17.20
N ALA A 219 -6.11 9.39 -17.25
CA ALA A 219 -5.28 8.98 -16.12
C ALA A 219 -4.01 9.82 -15.99
N ASP A 220 -3.81 10.33 -14.79
CA ASP A 220 -2.56 10.85 -14.28
C ASP A 220 -1.85 9.83 -13.38
N TRP A 221 -0.71 10.23 -12.81
CA TRP A 221 0.08 9.43 -11.88
C TRP A 221 0.80 10.35 -10.89
N PRO A 222 1.34 9.82 -9.78
CA PRO A 222 2.14 10.61 -8.85
C PRO A 222 3.34 11.26 -9.55
N LEU A 223 3.66 12.50 -9.17
CA LEU A 223 4.67 13.32 -9.86
C LEU A 223 6.06 12.67 -9.90
N TYR A 224 6.45 11.91 -8.87
CA TYR A 224 7.71 11.17 -8.86
C TYR A 224 7.81 10.07 -9.95
N LEU A 225 6.70 9.70 -10.59
CA LEU A 225 6.66 8.77 -11.72
C LEU A 225 6.82 9.46 -13.08
N ASP A 226 6.75 10.78 -13.18
CA ASP A 226 6.92 11.51 -14.44
C ASP A 226 8.19 11.16 -15.23
N PRO A 227 9.38 11.03 -14.60
CA PRO A 227 10.57 10.63 -15.35
C PRO A 227 10.56 9.13 -15.73
N LEU A 228 9.79 8.32 -14.99
CA LEU A 228 9.82 6.85 -15.05
C LEU A 228 8.78 6.26 -16.00
N VAL A 229 7.78 7.03 -16.43
CA VAL A 229 6.68 6.56 -17.28
C VAL A 229 6.79 7.20 -18.67
N ASP A 230 6.73 6.37 -19.71
CA ASP A 230 6.56 6.83 -21.09
C ASP A 230 5.16 7.44 -21.25
N ARG A 231 5.08 8.73 -21.58
CA ARG A 231 3.80 9.43 -21.73
C ARG A 231 2.97 8.90 -22.91
N ALA A 232 3.56 8.41 -23.99
CA ALA A 232 2.76 7.91 -25.11
C ALA A 232 2.13 6.55 -24.78
N THR A 233 2.91 5.64 -24.19
CA THR A 233 2.49 4.24 -24.01
C THR A 233 2.03 3.91 -22.60
N GLY A 234 2.31 4.76 -21.61
CA GLY A 234 2.12 4.48 -20.18
C GLY A 234 3.03 3.38 -19.65
N ARG A 235 4.13 3.04 -20.35
CA ARG A 235 5.05 1.97 -19.93
C ARG A 235 6.08 2.51 -18.96
N LEU A 236 6.45 1.70 -17.96
CA LEU A 236 7.59 2.00 -17.12
C LEU A 236 8.88 1.86 -17.94
N LYS A 237 9.77 2.83 -17.79
CA LYS A 237 11.10 2.79 -18.39
C LYS A 237 12.03 2.06 -17.41
N ALA A 238 12.45 0.86 -17.80
CA ALA A 238 13.11 -0.07 -16.88
C ALA A 238 14.46 0.47 -16.37
N GLU A 239 15.25 1.10 -17.24
CA GLU A 239 16.57 1.63 -16.87
C GLU A 239 16.47 2.76 -15.84
N GLU A 240 15.56 3.70 -16.05
CA GLU A 240 15.29 4.83 -15.16
C GLU A 240 14.71 4.36 -13.83
N LEU A 241 13.78 3.39 -13.86
CA LEU A 241 13.22 2.79 -12.65
C LEU A 241 14.32 2.12 -11.81
N SER A 242 15.16 1.28 -12.43
CA SER A 242 16.27 0.62 -11.74
C SER A 242 17.32 1.62 -11.23
N ALA A 243 17.58 2.71 -11.96
CA ALA A 243 18.47 3.77 -11.50
C ALA A 243 17.91 4.48 -10.26
N ARG A 244 16.62 4.84 -10.26
CA ARG A 244 15.96 5.48 -9.12
C ARG A 244 15.90 4.56 -7.90
N LEU A 245 15.64 3.27 -8.08
CA LEU A 245 15.67 2.29 -6.99
C LEU A 245 17.06 2.17 -6.34
N ARG A 246 18.14 2.20 -7.13
CA ARG A 246 19.52 2.21 -6.59
C ARG A 246 19.81 3.48 -5.79
N GLU A 247 19.40 4.64 -6.32
CA GLU A 247 19.55 5.92 -5.63
C GLU A 247 18.80 5.93 -4.29
N LEU A 248 17.51 5.55 -4.28
CA LEU A 248 16.70 5.48 -3.07
C LEU A 248 17.28 4.50 -2.05
N THR A 249 17.90 3.40 -2.49
CA THR A 249 18.58 2.46 -1.60
C THR A 249 19.75 3.15 -0.86
N GLN A 250 20.55 3.95 -1.57
CA GLN A 250 21.64 4.71 -0.96
C GLN A 250 21.13 5.79 -0.01
N LEU A 251 20.12 6.56 -0.43
CA LEU A 251 19.52 7.62 0.38
C LEU A 251 18.88 7.07 1.66
N ARG A 252 18.15 5.95 1.57
CA ARG A 252 17.55 5.28 2.74
C ARG A 252 18.61 4.76 3.71
N ALA A 253 19.72 4.23 3.21
CA ALA A 253 20.83 3.80 4.06
C ALA A 253 21.46 4.98 4.82
N ALA A 254 21.64 6.12 4.15
CA ALA A 254 22.14 7.34 4.78
C ALA A 254 21.16 7.91 5.83
N ASP A 255 19.86 7.96 5.54
CA ASP A 255 18.83 8.42 6.50
C ASP A 255 18.80 7.55 7.77
N ARG A 256 18.95 6.22 7.61
CA ARG A 256 19.03 5.29 8.75
C ARG A 256 20.29 5.47 9.59
N ALA A 257 21.40 5.89 8.99
CA ALA A 257 22.66 6.13 9.72
C ALA A 257 22.65 7.44 10.53
N LEU A 258 21.74 8.37 10.21
CA LEU A 258 21.58 9.65 10.90
C LEU A 258 20.61 9.58 12.10
N ARG A 259 19.85 8.49 12.25
CA ARG A 259 18.88 8.27 13.34
C ARG A 259 19.46 7.36 14.42
#